data_AF-A0A6N7HP51-F1
#
_entry.id   AF-A0A6N7HP51-F1
#
_cell.length_a   1.000
_cell.length_b   1.000
_cell.length_c   1.000
_cell.angle_alpha   90.00
_cell.angle_beta   90.00
_cell.angle_gamma   90.00
#
_symmetry.space_group_name_H-M   'P 1'
#
loop_
_entity.id
_entity.type
_entity.pdbx_description
1 polymer ?
#
loop_
_entity_poly.entity_id
_entity_poly.type
_entity_poly.pdbx_seq_one_letter_code
_entity_poly.pdbx_strand_id
1 'polypeptide(L)'
;MPERQPSGHGDDTSSYVPYGASGGGGAGGQYVFANLEEIDGIITDLEAIKNDIRDDERYFRQAIRLATRPAEDMMSNGQVEAYHASLRKGWQHNKAVAAYAENQLAKLRAARQTYVDTDSGAADRLRNIDGVGE
;
A
#
# COMPACT_ATOMS: atom_id res chain seq x y z
N MET A 1 67.50 20.20 17.78
CA MET A 1 67.09 20.64 16.42
C MET A 1 66.33 19.50 15.76
N PRO A 2 65.27 19.74 14.97
CA PRO A 2 64.09 20.61 15.12
C PRO A 2 62.79 19.74 15.15
N GLU A 3 61.71 20.11 15.81
CA GLU A 3 60.63 21.01 15.33
C GLU A 3 59.95 20.55 14.02
N ARG A 4 58.67 20.17 14.11
CA ARG A 4 57.57 20.52 13.17
C ARG A 4 56.26 19.86 13.61
N GLN A 5 55.39 20.63 14.26
CA GLN A 5 54.00 20.71 13.79
C GLN A 5 54.00 21.60 12.53
N PRO A 6 53.10 21.34 11.56
CA PRO A 6 51.94 22.22 11.46
C PRO A 6 50.64 21.59 10.91
N SER A 7 49.53 22.27 11.26
CA SER A 7 48.27 22.50 10.52
C SER A 7 47.47 21.28 10.01
N GLY A 8 46.20 21.08 10.34
CA GLY A 8 45.13 22.09 10.40
C GLY A 8 44.26 22.01 9.15
N HIS A 9 43.31 21.08 9.12
CA HIS A 9 42.14 21.02 8.23
C HIS A 9 41.34 19.80 8.72
N GLY A 10 40.21 19.96 9.38
CA GLY A 10 38.99 20.54 8.83
C GLY A 10 37.95 19.45 9.01
N ASP A 11 36.80 19.83 9.56
CA ASP A 11 35.63 18.99 9.73
C ASP A 11 35.36 18.09 8.53
N ASP A 12 35.06 16.82 8.77
CA ASP A 12 34.17 16.00 7.95
C ASP A 12 33.79 14.71 8.71
N THR A 13 33.55 14.82 10.02
CA THR A 13 32.70 13.84 10.68
C THR A 13 31.26 14.21 10.37
N SER A 14 30.57 13.32 9.66
CA SER A 14 29.11 13.22 9.63
C SER A 14 28.37 14.25 8.78
N SER A 15 28.38 14.06 7.46
CA SER A 15 27.29 14.51 6.59
C SER A 15 26.83 13.41 5.64
N TYR A 16 26.71 12.17 6.15
CA TYR A 16 25.69 11.28 5.58
C TYR A 16 24.35 11.77 6.12
N VAL A 17 23.75 12.73 5.42
CA VAL A 17 22.32 12.99 5.54
C VAL A 17 21.66 11.76 4.92
N PRO A 18 20.97 10.88 5.66
CA PRO A 18 20.16 9.87 5.01
C PRO A 18 18.98 10.62 4.37
N TYR A 19 19.16 11.02 3.11
CA TYR A 19 18.03 11.37 2.25
C TYR A 19 17.21 10.10 2.09
N GLY A 20 16.05 10.09 2.74
CA GLY A 20 15.05 9.04 2.63
C GLY A 20 15.38 7.83 3.51
N ALA A 21 14.82 7.82 4.72
CA ALA A 21 14.32 6.57 5.25
C ALA A 21 13.33 6.02 4.22
N SER A 22 13.83 5.16 3.31
CA SER A 22 12.99 4.39 2.40
C SER A 22 12.11 3.51 3.26
N GLY A 23 10.90 3.98 3.56
CA GLY A 23 9.87 3.20 4.22
C GLY A 23 9.71 1.89 3.48
N GLY A 24 10.06 0.79 4.16
CA GLY A 24 9.91 -0.62 3.80
C GLY A 24 9.39 -0.92 2.39
N GLY A 25 10.25 -0.77 1.38
CA GLY A 25 10.02 -1.25 0.02
C GLY A 25 10.22 -2.76 -0.07
N GLY A 26 9.31 -3.54 0.50
CA GLY A 26 9.30 -5.00 0.32
C GLY A 26 8.95 -5.35 -1.13
N ALA A 27 9.93 -5.94 -1.84
CA ALA A 27 9.88 -6.59 -3.16
C ALA A 27 8.64 -6.28 -4.01
N GLY A 28 8.72 -5.23 -4.84
CA GLY A 28 7.82 -5.05 -5.98
C GLY A 28 7.19 -3.67 -6.19
N GLY A 29 7.53 -2.65 -5.41
CA GLY A 29 7.05 -1.29 -5.67
C GLY A 29 7.65 -0.31 -4.68
N GLN A 30 8.62 0.48 -5.16
CA GLN A 30 9.12 1.61 -4.41
C GLN A 30 8.17 2.78 -4.67
N TYR A 31 7.27 3.05 -3.75
CA TYR A 31 6.39 4.20 -3.85
C TYR A 31 7.14 5.45 -3.37
N VAL A 32 7.24 6.45 -4.23
CA VAL A 32 7.74 7.78 -3.88
C VAL A 32 6.52 8.69 -3.82
N PHE A 33 6.11 9.08 -2.62
CA PHE A 33 4.98 10.00 -2.42
C PHE A 33 5.50 11.41 -2.16
N ALA A 34 4.86 12.41 -2.76
CA ALA A 34 5.26 13.81 -2.60
C ALA A 34 4.80 14.39 -1.25
N ASN A 35 3.65 13.94 -0.72
CA ASN A 35 3.10 14.38 0.55
C ASN A 35 2.08 13.38 1.15
N LEU A 36 1.62 13.67 2.38
CA LEU A 36 0.66 12.82 3.10
C LEU A 36 -0.73 12.81 2.46
N GLU A 37 -1.15 13.93 1.86
CA GLU A 37 -2.47 14.08 1.22
C GLU A 37 -2.60 13.17 0.00
N GLU A 38 -1.53 13.00 -0.77
CA GLU A 38 -1.47 12.08 -1.91
C GLU A 38 -1.63 10.62 -1.45
N ILE A 39 -1.00 10.25 -0.33
CA ILE A 39 -1.18 8.91 0.26
C ILE A 39 -2.63 8.71 0.70
N ASP A 40 -3.24 9.70 1.35
CA ASP A 40 -4.63 9.62 1.82
C ASP A 40 -5.64 9.56 0.67
N GLY A 41 -5.38 10.29 -0.44
CA GLY A 41 -6.17 10.19 -1.66
C GLY A 41 -6.12 8.79 -2.27
N ILE A 42 -4.92 8.23 -2.44
CA ILE A 42 -4.75 6.88 -3.01
C ILE A 42 -5.37 5.80 -2.09
N ILE A 43 -5.27 5.95 -0.77
CA ILE A 43 -5.95 5.07 0.19
C ILE A 43 -7.47 5.12 -0.03
N THR A 44 -8.04 6.32 -0.17
CA THR A 44 -9.48 6.53 -0.38
C THR A 44 -9.95 5.85 -1.67
N ASP A 45 -9.24 6.05 -2.77
CA ASP A 45 -9.58 5.45 -4.06
C ASP A 45 -9.51 3.91 -4.03
N LEU A 46 -8.46 3.35 -3.41
CA LEU A 46 -8.31 1.91 -3.25
C LEU A 46 -9.39 1.30 -2.34
N GLU A 47 -9.81 2.03 -1.30
CA GLU A 47 -10.93 1.61 -0.44
C GLU A 47 -12.26 1.59 -1.20
N ALA A 48 -12.51 2.58 -2.06
CA ALA A 48 -13.68 2.61 -2.93
C ALA A 48 -13.69 1.40 -3.89
N ILE A 49 -12.60 1.17 -4.61
CA ILE A 49 -12.45 0.02 -5.52
C ILE A 49 -12.65 -1.30 -4.78
N LYS A 50 -12.08 -1.43 -3.58
CA LYS A 50 -12.25 -2.63 -2.74
C LYS A 50 -13.71 -2.85 -2.34
N ASN A 51 -14.44 -1.78 -2.04
CA ASN A 51 -15.86 -1.88 -1.70
C ASN A 51 -16.68 -2.30 -2.92
N ASP A 52 -16.40 -1.76 -4.10
CA ASP A 52 -17.06 -2.15 -5.35
C ASP A 52 -16.83 -3.65 -5.66
N ILE A 53 -15.60 -4.15 -5.48
CA ILE A 53 -15.27 -5.58 -5.67
C ILE A 53 -16.08 -6.47 -4.70
N ARG A 54 -16.30 -6.01 -3.47
CA ARG A 54 -17.11 -6.74 -2.47
C ARG A 54 -18.59 -6.73 -2.83
N ASP A 55 -19.07 -5.65 -3.42
CA ASP A 55 -20.43 -5.55 -3.91
C ASP A 55 -20.66 -6.50 -5.09
N ASP A 56 -19.70 -6.59 -6.01
CA ASP A 56 -19.70 -7.55 -7.11
C ASP A 56 -19.70 -9.01 -6.65
N GLU A 57 -19.01 -9.33 -5.56
CA GLU A 57 -19.09 -10.66 -4.97
C GLU A 57 -20.54 -11.05 -4.60
N ARG A 58 -21.36 -10.10 -4.14
CA ARG A 58 -22.77 -10.37 -3.85
C ARG A 58 -23.54 -10.72 -5.13
N TYR A 59 -23.28 -10.02 -6.23
CA TYR A 59 -23.91 -10.30 -7.51
C TYR A 59 -23.53 -11.67 -8.06
N PHE A 60 -22.26 -12.07 -7.97
CA PHE A 60 -21.83 -13.42 -8.37
C PHE A 60 -22.54 -14.51 -7.55
N ARG A 61 -22.60 -14.35 -6.23
CA ARG A 61 -23.29 -15.32 -5.35
C ARG A 61 -24.77 -15.42 -5.67
N GLN A 62 -25.42 -14.29 -5.96
CA GLN A 62 -26.81 -14.25 -6.35
C GLN A 62 -27.03 -14.92 -7.71
N ALA A 63 -26.19 -14.61 -8.71
CA ALA A 63 -26.27 -15.21 -10.04
C ALA A 63 -26.11 -16.74 -9.99
N ILE A 64 -25.15 -17.25 -9.21
CA ILE A 64 -24.96 -18.70 -9.02
C ILE A 64 -26.21 -19.35 -8.41
N ARG A 65 -26.85 -18.68 -7.44
CA ARG A 65 -28.05 -19.20 -6.77
C ARG A 65 -29.29 -19.20 -7.68
N LEU A 66 -29.44 -18.19 -8.52
CA LEU A 66 -30.60 -18.03 -9.40
C LEU A 66 -30.48 -18.81 -10.71
N ALA A 67 -29.26 -19.14 -11.12
CA ALA A 67 -28.99 -19.88 -12.34
C ALA A 67 -29.47 -21.33 -12.23
N THR A 68 -30.66 -21.58 -12.75
CA THR A 68 -31.27 -22.91 -12.85
C THR A 68 -31.30 -23.39 -14.29
N ARG A 69 -31.37 -24.71 -14.47
CA ARG A 69 -31.47 -25.31 -15.80
C ARG A 69 -32.82 -24.98 -16.44
N PRO A 70 -32.86 -24.62 -17.73
CA PRO A 70 -34.12 -24.34 -18.43
C PRO A 70 -34.93 -25.60 -18.74
N ALA A 71 -34.28 -26.75 -18.90
CA ALA A 71 -34.90 -28.06 -19.05
C ALA A 71 -34.02 -29.17 -18.43
N GLU A 72 -34.56 -30.37 -18.26
CA GLU A 72 -33.86 -31.50 -17.61
C GLU A 72 -32.96 -32.32 -18.56
N ASP A 73 -32.82 -31.89 -19.81
CA ASP A 73 -31.99 -32.57 -20.79
C ASP A 73 -30.48 -32.35 -20.54
N MET A 74 -29.67 -33.22 -21.13
CA MET A 74 -28.21 -33.19 -20.97
C MET A 74 -27.57 -31.89 -21.44
N MET A 75 -28.09 -31.24 -22.49
CA MET A 75 -27.53 -30.00 -23.02
C MET A 75 -27.84 -28.83 -22.09
N SER A 76 -29.06 -28.76 -21.56
CA SER A 76 -29.45 -27.77 -20.55
C SER A 76 -28.63 -27.88 -19.27
N ASN A 77 -28.33 -29.11 -18.81
CA ASN A 77 -27.43 -29.32 -17.67
C ASN A 77 -26.01 -28.82 -17.98
N GLY A 78 -25.44 -29.19 -19.14
CA GLY A 78 -24.10 -28.76 -19.53
C GLY A 78 -23.97 -27.24 -19.66
N GLN A 79 -24.99 -26.55 -20.16
CA GLN A 79 -25.01 -25.10 -20.25
C GLN A 79 -25.02 -24.44 -18.86
N VAL A 80 -25.85 -24.93 -17.93
CA VAL A 80 -25.91 -24.36 -16.58
C VAL A 80 -24.60 -24.60 -15.82
N GLU A 81 -23.96 -25.75 -16.00
CA GLU A 81 -22.66 -26.07 -15.41
C GLU A 81 -21.56 -25.16 -15.96
N ALA A 82 -21.51 -24.95 -17.28
CA ALA A 82 -20.55 -24.03 -17.90
C ALA A 82 -20.75 -22.59 -17.42
N TYR A 83 -22.01 -22.16 -17.24
CA TYR A 83 -22.34 -20.86 -16.69
C TYR A 83 -21.89 -20.74 -15.23
N HIS A 84 -22.20 -21.73 -14.38
CA HIS A 84 -21.74 -21.79 -12.99
C HIS A 84 -20.21 -21.77 -12.89
N ALA A 85 -19.50 -22.50 -13.76
CA ALA A 85 -18.05 -22.52 -13.80
C ALA A 85 -17.47 -21.13 -14.13
N SER A 86 -18.08 -20.42 -15.07
CA SER A 86 -17.69 -19.06 -15.43
C SER A 86 -17.91 -18.07 -14.28
N LEU A 87 -19.07 -18.14 -13.62
CA LEU A 87 -19.37 -17.30 -12.43
C LEU A 87 -18.40 -17.57 -11.28
N ARG A 88 -18.02 -18.84 -11.04
CA ARG A 88 -17.02 -19.19 -10.02
C ARG A 88 -15.64 -18.63 -10.33
N LYS A 89 -15.22 -18.64 -11.61
CA LYS A 89 -13.96 -18.03 -12.03
C LYS A 89 -13.97 -16.51 -11.82
N GLY A 90 -15.08 -15.85 -12.18
CA GLY A 90 -15.26 -14.41 -11.91
C GLY A 90 -15.17 -14.08 -10.42
N TRP A 91 -15.87 -14.85 -9.58
CA TRP A 91 -15.79 -14.71 -8.13
C TRP A 91 -14.37 -14.92 -7.57
N GLN A 92 -13.64 -15.93 -8.05
CA GLN A 92 -12.25 -16.18 -7.65
C GLN A 92 -11.32 -15.03 -8.05
N HIS A 93 -11.52 -14.46 -9.25
CA HIS A 93 -10.79 -13.29 -9.69
C HIS A 93 -11.05 -12.08 -8.77
N ASN A 94 -12.32 -11.77 -8.48
CA ASN A 94 -12.66 -10.69 -7.54
C ASN A 94 -11.99 -10.87 -6.18
N LYS A 95 -11.99 -12.10 -5.63
CA LYS A 95 -11.32 -12.40 -4.37
C LYS A 95 -9.81 -12.13 -4.44
N ALA A 96 -9.16 -12.50 -5.54
CA ALA A 96 -7.73 -12.27 -5.74
C ALA A 96 -7.40 -10.77 -5.84
N VAL A 97 -8.22 -9.99 -6.56
CA VAL A 97 -8.04 -8.55 -6.68
C VAL A 97 -8.31 -7.84 -5.35
N ALA A 98 -9.33 -8.25 -4.59
CA ALA A 98 -9.57 -7.72 -3.25
C ALA A 98 -8.38 -7.95 -2.31
N ALA A 99 -7.80 -9.15 -2.32
CA ALA A 99 -6.62 -9.46 -1.52
C ALA A 99 -5.39 -8.64 -1.95
N TYR A 100 -5.23 -8.40 -3.25
CA TYR A 100 -4.20 -7.52 -3.77
C TYR A 100 -4.37 -6.07 -3.27
N ALA A 101 -5.59 -5.53 -3.36
CA ALA A 101 -5.91 -4.19 -2.86
C ALA A 101 -5.68 -4.06 -1.35
N GLU A 102 -6.02 -5.08 -0.56
CA GLU A 102 -5.74 -5.13 0.88
C GLU A 102 -4.25 -5.07 1.20
N ASN A 103 -3.43 -5.81 0.46
CA ASN A 103 -1.98 -5.76 0.62
C ASN A 103 -1.40 -4.38 0.28
N GLN A 104 -1.94 -3.71 -0.74
CA GLN A 104 -1.49 -2.36 -1.10
C GLN A 104 -1.93 -1.32 -0.06
N LEU A 105 -3.17 -1.39 0.43
CA LEU A 105 -3.65 -0.54 1.52
C LEU A 105 -2.78 -0.69 2.77
N ALA A 106 -2.37 -1.92 3.12
CA ALA A 106 -1.47 -2.15 4.25
C ALA A 106 -0.12 -1.43 4.07
N LYS A 107 0.46 -1.49 2.87
CA LYS A 107 1.73 -0.80 2.55
C LYS A 107 1.57 0.71 2.61
N LEU A 108 0.50 1.25 2.04
CA LEU A 108 0.21 2.70 2.05
C LEU A 108 0.02 3.24 3.46
N ARG A 109 -0.72 2.52 4.31
CA ARG A 109 -0.93 2.90 5.71
C ARG A 109 0.38 2.86 6.51
N ALA A 110 1.24 1.87 6.25
CA ALA A 110 2.57 1.81 6.87
C ALA A 110 3.48 2.97 6.42
N ALA A 111 3.44 3.30 5.12
CA ALA A 111 4.15 4.46 4.58
C ALA A 111 3.66 5.76 5.23
N ARG A 112 2.34 5.97 5.29
CA ARG A 112 1.72 7.12 5.96
C ARG A 112 2.20 7.27 7.40
N GLN A 113 2.20 6.19 8.17
CA GLN A 113 2.66 6.22 9.56
C GLN A 113 4.13 6.63 9.65
N THR A 114 4.98 6.11 8.77
CA THR A 114 6.41 6.47 8.71
C THR A 114 6.60 7.97 8.43
N TYR A 115 5.80 8.56 7.55
CA TYR A 115 5.84 10.00 7.28
C TYR A 115 5.45 10.82 8.52
N VAL A 116 4.36 10.46 9.21
CA VAL A 116 3.92 11.13 10.44
C VAL A 116 4.98 11.05 11.54
N ASP A 117 5.58 9.88 11.73
CA ASP A 117 6.60 9.65 12.75
C ASP A 117 7.90 10.44 12.44
N THR A 118 8.26 10.54 11.15
CA THR A 118 9.44 11.31 10.73
C THR A 118 9.24 12.81 10.91
N ASP A 119 8.05 13.32 10.55
CA ASP A 119 7.71 14.75 10.67
C ASP A 119 7.63 15.20 12.14
N SER A 120 6.92 14.42 12.97
CA SER A 120 6.86 14.67 14.42
C SER A 120 8.24 14.60 15.09
N GLY A 121 9.05 13.59 14.75
CA GLY A 121 10.42 13.48 15.27
C GLY A 121 11.36 14.58 14.79
N ALA A 122 11.13 15.19 13.62
CA ALA A 122 11.85 16.39 13.18
C ALA A 122 11.42 17.63 13.98
N ALA A 123 10.12 17.82 14.19
CA ALA A 123 9.58 18.94 14.97
C ALA A 123 10.05 18.92 16.44
N ASP A 124 10.08 17.75 17.08
CA ASP A 124 10.52 17.61 18.47
C ASP A 124 12.03 17.85 18.64
N ARG A 125 12.85 17.51 17.64
CA ARG A 125 14.28 17.87 17.64
C ARG A 125 14.47 19.38 17.56
N LEU A 126 13.68 20.05 16.71
CA LEU A 126 13.76 21.50 16.54
C LEU A 126 13.38 22.24 17.84
N ARG A 127 12.29 21.83 18.50
CA ARG A 127 11.87 22.38 19.80
C ARG A 127 12.91 22.18 20.91
N ASN A 128 13.57 21.03 20.95
CA ASN A 128 14.61 20.75 21.95
C ASN A 128 15.90 21.54 21.70
N ILE A 129 16.20 21.94 20.47
CA ILE A 129 17.36 22.79 20.16
C ILE A 129 17.07 24.25 20.54
N ASP A 130 15.85 24.72 20.29
CA ASP A 130 15.43 26.09 20.63
C ASP A 130 15.27 26.31 22.16
N GLY A 131 15.04 25.25 22.95
CA GLY A 131 14.88 25.32 24.40
C GLY A 131 16.18 25.27 25.23
N VAL A 132 17.35 25.12 24.61
CA VAL A 132 18.66 25.00 25.30
C VAL A 132 19.45 26.32 25.25
N GLY A 133 18.83 27.39 24.75
CA GLY A 133 19.48 28.69 24.50
C GLY A 133 19.18 29.84 25.46
N GLU A 134 18.56 29.61 26.63
CA GLU A 134 18.37 30.65 27.67
C GLU A 134 19.20 30.41 28.93
#